data_AF-A0A672U6S5-F1
#
_entry.id   AF-A0A672U6S5-F1
#
_cell.length_a   1.000
_cell.length_b   1.000
_cell.length_c   1.000
_cell.angle_alpha   90.00
_cell.angle_beta   90.00
_cell.angle_gamma   90.00
#
_symmetry.space_group_name_H-M   'P 1'
#
loop_
_entity.id
_entity.type
_entity.pdbx_description
1 polymer ?
#
loop_
_entity_poly.entity_id
_entity_poly.type
_entity_poly.pdbx_seq_one_letter_code
_entity_poly.pdbx_strand_id
1 'polypeptide(L)'
;MSFRKERYAQILKIYFMFSLQFLIKEGYLDQKGKPIGFAGLVTHLHYHEPSNFVLVSFLVKGLFHKLCQPIKGSAVFAEDVLEKLVLILANLFGRKYLPACSVKYKHTFCQSKVFLEDLPADFAEAVNEYNTKAEENFAHFLLTTTKLADMEQEYRLPLSKTDFTPKNWHGSELASYLMDTTKSVFAISPFACVSGMVDNDLFLGESINKAVLRSLGVNVTNCPLLYLNKYDNQGRRQPLNAYALDFYKHGSLIALTTDNWLNEGDAYYALKEFSLIIKSMGTSLSELCDDPNDNVLLAFQQLGKIYEEKLQCIT
;
A
#
# COMPACT_ATOMS: atom_id res chain seq x y z
N MET A 1 34.82 4.92 -11.59
CA MET A 1 33.44 4.43 -11.84
C MET A 1 33.10 3.10 -11.12
N SER A 2 34.05 2.36 -10.51
CA SER A 2 33.77 1.11 -9.76
C SER A 2 33.04 1.34 -8.43
N PHE A 3 33.49 2.32 -7.62
CA PHE A 3 32.95 2.59 -6.28
C PHE A 3 31.44 2.87 -6.22
N ARG A 4 30.88 3.57 -7.21
CA ARG A 4 29.41 3.79 -7.28
C ARG A 4 28.67 2.45 -7.44
N LYS A 5 29.19 1.53 -8.27
CA LYS A 5 28.58 0.21 -8.49
C LYS A 5 28.63 -0.65 -7.23
N GLU A 6 29.74 -0.62 -6.49
CA GLU A 6 29.90 -1.35 -5.23
C GLU A 6 28.92 -0.88 -4.15
N ARG A 7 28.75 0.44 -4.01
CA ARG A 7 27.79 1.03 -3.08
C ARG A 7 26.34 0.67 -3.41
N TYR A 8 25.92 0.79 -4.66
CA TYR A 8 24.58 0.38 -5.09
C TYR A 8 24.34 -1.11 -4.85
N ALA A 9 25.35 -1.95 -5.08
CA ALA A 9 25.27 -3.37 -4.78
C ALA A 9 25.09 -3.64 -3.27
N GLN A 10 25.74 -2.88 -2.40
CA GLN A 10 25.56 -3.00 -0.94
C GLN A 10 24.15 -2.55 -0.51
N ILE A 11 23.66 -1.42 -1.03
CA ILE A 11 22.30 -0.95 -0.75
C ILE A 11 21.27 -1.99 -1.20
N LEU A 12 21.43 -2.54 -2.40
CA LEU A 12 20.56 -3.59 -2.92
C LEU A 12 20.59 -4.86 -2.05
N LYS A 13 21.76 -5.25 -1.54
CA LYS A 13 21.88 -6.38 -0.59
C LYS A 13 21.10 -6.14 0.69
N ILE A 14 21.18 -4.95 1.28
CA ILE A 14 20.40 -4.69 2.49
C ILE A 14 18.91 -4.60 2.15
N TYR A 15 18.52 -3.96 1.05
CA TYR A 15 17.11 -3.92 0.65
C TYR A 15 16.55 -5.32 0.42
N PHE A 16 17.30 -6.20 -0.24
CA PHE A 16 16.93 -7.61 -0.37
C PHE A 16 16.79 -8.31 0.99
N MET A 17 17.71 -8.05 1.92
CA MET A 17 17.62 -8.56 3.29
C MET A 17 16.35 -8.06 4.00
N PHE A 18 15.98 -6.80 3.81
CA PHE A 18 14.74 -6.24 4.33
C PHE A 18 13.51 -6.92 3.73
N SER A 19 13.44 -7.04 2.40
CA SER A 19 12.33 -7.72 1.74
C SER A 19 12.20 -9.16 2.24
N LEU A 20 13.31 -9.88 2.39
CA LEU A 20 13.31 -11.25 2.94
C LEU A 20 12.82 -11.27 4.39
N GLN A 21 13.35 -10.37 5.23
CA GLN A 21 12.97 -10.28 6.64
C GLN A 21 11.49 -9.89 6.80
N PHE A 22 10.99 -8.98 5.96
CA PHE A 22 9.58 -8.61 5.90
C PHE A 22 8.72 -9.81 5.58
N LEU A 23 9.06 -10.57 4.52
CA LEU A 23 8.32 -11.77 4.14
C LEU A 23 8.36 -12.87 5.21
N ILE A 24 9.46 -13.02 5.94
CA ILE A 24 9.56 -13.96 7.06
C ILE A 24 8.70 -13.49 8.25
N LYS A 25 8.76 -12.20 8.61
CA LYS A 25 8.00 -11.62 9.72
C LYS A 25 6.49 -11.70 9.51
N GLU A 26 6.05 -11.44 8.28
CA GLU A 26 4.63 -11.55 7.90
C GLU A 26 4.18 -13.01 7.69
N GLY A 27 5.09 -13.98 7.79
CA GLY A 27 4.76 -15.41 7.74
C GLY A 27 4.52 -15.94 6.33
N TYR A 28 5.05 -15.30 5.28
CA TYR A 28 5.02 -15.82 3.91
C TYR A 28 6.17 -16.78 3.62
N LEU A 29 7.31 -16.61 4.31
CA LEU A 29 8.48 -17.47 4.19
C LEU A 29 8.86 -18.06 5.55
N ASP A 30 9.24 -19.33 5.58
CA ASP A 30 9.89 -19.94 6.74
C ASP A 30 11.37 -19.48 6.85
N GLN A 31 12.03 -19.75 7.98
CA GLN A 31 13.44 -19.46 8.22
C GLN A 31 14.38 -20.10 7.19
N LYS A 32 13.92 -21.17 6.51
CA LYS A 32 14.63 -21.85 5.41
C LYS A 32 14.36 -21.22 4.03
N GLY A 33 13.55 -20.17 3.95
CA GLY A 33 13.16 -19.52 2.69
C GLY A 33 12.10 -20.29 1.89
N LYS A 34 11.37 -21.22 2.53
CA LYS A 34 10.29 -21.96 1.87
C LYS A 34 8.98 -21.17 1.96
N PRO A 35 8.19 -21.03 0.87
CA PRO A 35 6.87 -20.41 0.93
C PRO A 35 5.91 -21.24 1.81
N ILE A 36 5.18 -20.54 2.68
CA ILE A 36 4.22 -21.13 3.63
C ILE A 36 2.92 -20.31 3.66
N GLY A 37 1.82 -20.93 4.10
CA GLY A 37 0.52 -20.27 4.29
C GLY A 37 0.02 -19.56 3.02
N PHE A 38 -0.23 -18.26 3.15
CA PHE A 38 -0.77 -17.41 2.06
C PHE A 38 0.25 -17.01 0.99
N ALA A 39 1.48 -17.53 1.01
CA ALA A 39 2.52 -17.18 0.03
C ALA A 39 2.09 -17.41 -1.43
N GLY A 40 1.32 -18.46 -1.71
CA GLY A 40 0.76 -18.72 -3.04
C GLY A 40 -0.16 -17.59 -3.51
N LEU A 41 -1.16 -17.24 -2.69
CA LEU A 41 -2.11 -16.15 -2.96
C LEU A 41 -1.39 -14.81 -3.20
N VAL A 42 -0.42 -14.47 -2.34
CA VAL A 42 0.34 -13.22 -2.45
C VAL A 42 1.15 -13.17 -3.76
N THR A 43 1.74 -14.30 -4.15
CA THR A 43 2.52 -14.42 -5.38
C THR A 43 1.66 -14.27 -6.63
N HIS A 44 0.45 -14.84 -6.64
CA HIS A 44 -0.50 -14.68 -7.74
C HIS A 44 -1.00 -13.23 -7.91
N LEU A 45 -0.94 -12.42 -6.85
CA LEU A 45 -1.38 -11.03 -6.84
C LEU A 45 -0.23 -10.01 -6.76
N HIS A 46 1.01 -10.41 -7.07
CA HIS A 46 2.20 -9.56 -6.92
C HIS A 46 2.14 -8.24 -7.72
N TYR A 47 1.42 -8.20 -8.84
CA TYR A 47 1.24 -6.97 -9.64
C TYR A 47 0.50 -5.86 -8.88
N HIS A 48 -0.24 -6.21 -7.81
CA HIS A 48 -1.01 -5.27 -7.01
C HIS A 48 -0.40 -5.01 -5.63
N GLU A 49 0.91 -5.19 -5.46
CA GLU A 49 1.60 -4.80 -4.24
C GLU A 49 1.37 -3.31 -3.92
N PRO A 50 1.04 -2.93 -2.67
CA PRO A 50 0.99 -3.77 -1.45
C PRO A 50 -0.42 -4.30 -1.07
N SER A 51 -1.42 -4.17 -1.94
CA SER A 51 -2.80 -4.59 -1.66
C SER A 51 -2.95 -6.10 -1.44
N ASN A 52 -2.08 -6.91 -2.02
CA ASN A 52 -2.00 -8.36 -1.80
C ASN A 52 -1.68 -8.70 -0.32
N PHE A 53 -0.75 -7.99 0.32
CA PHE A 53 -0.43 -8.20 1.75
C PHE A 53 -1.59 -7.78 2.66
N VAL A 54 -2.23 -6.65 2.32
CA VAL A 54 -3.40 -6.16 3.06
C VAL A 54 -4.58 -7.13 2.96
N LEU A 55 -4.80 -7.74 1.79
CA LEU A 55 -5.82 -8.78 1.63
C LEU A 55 -5.60 -9.95 2.60
N VAL A 56 -4.36 -10.41 2.76
CA VAL A 56 -4.03 -11.46 3.73
C VAL A 56 -4.30 -11.00 5.15
N SER A 57 -3.99 -9.75 5.50
CA SER A 57 -4.31 -9.20 6.83
C SER A 57 -5.82 -9.27 7.14
N PHE A 58 -6.68 -9.06 6.13
CA PHE A 58 -8.12 -9.18 6.28
C PHE A 58 -8.58 -10.63 6.46
N LEU A 59 -7.96 -11.57 5.75
CA LEU A 59 -8.24 -13.01 5.86
C LEU A 59 -7.80 -13.55 7.24
N VAL A 60 -6.59 -13.23 7.68
CA VAL A 60 -6.05 -13.66 8.99
C VAL A 60 -6.90 -13.14 10.15
N LYS A 61 -7.43 -11.92 10.04
CA LYS A 61 -8.36 -11.34 11.04
C LYS A 61 -9.80 -11.88 10.94
N GLY A 62 -10.12 -12.69 9.93
CA GLY A 62 -11.47 -13.21 9.71
C GLY A 62 -12.51 -12.13 9.38
N LEU A 63 -12.09 -10.98 8.81
CA LEU A 63 -13.02 -9.90 8.46
C LEU A 63 -13.99 -10.32 7.35
N PHE A 64 -13.50 -11.09 6.38
CA PHE A 64 -14.35 -11.66 5.34
C PHE A 64 -15.33 -12.69 5.89
N HIS A 65 -14.95 -13.50 6.90
CA HIS A 65 -15.88 -14.43 7.55
C HIS A 65 -17.00 -13.71 8.32
N LYS A 66 -16.73 -12.52 8.87
CA LYS A 66 -17.76 -11.66 9.50
C LYS A 66 -18.69 -11.04 8.46
N LEU A 67 -18.17 -10.65 7.30
CA LEU A 67 -18.93 -10.02 6.23
C LEU A 67 -19.78 -11.03 5.44
N CYS A 68 -19.18 -12.15 5.05
CA CYS A 68 -19.77 -13.20 4.22
C CYS A 68 -20.62 -14.15 5.08
N GLN A 69 -21.75 -13.65 5.56
CA GLN A 69 -22.78 -14.46 6.22
C GLN A 69 -23.84 -14.83 5.18
N PRO A 70 -24.10 -16.13 4.92
CA PRO A 70 -25.11 -16.53 3.97
C PRO A 70 -26.53 -16.19 4.48
N ILE A 71 -27.49 -16.14 3.55
CA ILE A 71 -28.89 -16.01 3.92
C ILE A 71 -29.31 -17.26 4.71
N LYS A 72 -30.04 -17.09 5.82
CA LYS A 72 -30.47 -18.20 6.69
C LYS A 72 -31.12 -19.31 5.87
N GLY A 73 -30.48 -20.48 5.81
CA GLY A 73 -31.00 -21.67 5.15
C GLY A 73 -30.60 -21.86 3.67
N SER A 74 -29.68 -21.07 3.12
CA SER A 74 -29.13 -21.29 1.77
C SER A 74 -27.61 -21.09 1.71
N ALA A 75 -26.98 -21.55 0.63
CA ALA A 75 -25.57 -21.27 0.30
C ALA A 75 -25.41 -19.99 -0.55
N VAL A 76 -26.45 -19.15 -0.62
CA VAL A 76 -26.49 -17.95 -1.47
C VAL A 76 -26.30 -16.71 -0.60
N PHE A 77 -25.45 -15.81 -1.06
CA PHE A 77 -25.18 -14.53 -0.40
C PHE A 77 -26.14 -13.45 -0.90
N ALA A 78 -26.56 -12.57 0.03
CA ALA A 78 -27.37 -11.41 -0.30
C ALA A 78 -26.59 -10.43 -1.18
N GLU A 79 -27.30 -9.72 -2.07
CA GLU A 79 -26.70 -8.73 -2.97
C GLU A 79 -25.95 -7.63 -2.19
N ASP A 80 -26.49 -7.18 -1.05
CA ASP A 80 -25.85 -6.19 -0.16
C ASP A 80 -24.47 -6.64 0.35
N VAL A 81 -24.29 -7.95 0.60
CA VAL A 81 -23.02 -8.53 1.07
C VAL A 81 -22.01 -8.55 -0.06
N LEU A 82 -22.44 -8.96 -1.26
CA LEU A 82 -21.59 -8.98 -2.45
C LEU A 82 -21.21 -7.57 -2.90
N GLU A 83 -22.12 -6.60 -2.81
CA GLU A 83 -21.83 -5.20 -3.08
C GLU A 83 -20.74 -4.66 -2.14
N LYS A 84 -20.85 -4.94 -0.84
CA LYS A 84 -19.80 -4.58 0.13
C LYS A 84 -18.48 -5.29 -0.15
N LEU A 85 -18.53 -6.54 -0.60
CA LEU A 85 -17.33 -7.27 -1.00
C LEU A 85 -16.65 -6.60 -2.21
N VAL A 86 -17.42 -6.21 -3.22
CA VAL A 86 -16.90 -5.45 -4.38
C VAL A 86 -16.35 -4.09 -3.96
N LEU A 87 -17.01 -3.39 -3.03
CA LEU A 87 -16.52 -2.12 -2.48
C LEU A 87 -15.11 -2.30 -1.86
N ILE A 88 -14.92 -3.34 -1.05
CA ILE A 88 -13.64 -3.61 -0.39
C ILE A 88 -12.57 -3.96 -1.43
N LEU A 89 -12.89 -4.84 -2.38
CA LEU A 89 -11.97 -5.23 -3.46
C LEU A 89 -11.64 -4.05 -4.39
N ALA A 90 -12.60 -3.17 -4.67
CA ALA A 90 -12.36 -1.96 -5.46
C ALA A 90 -11.43 -0.97 -4.74
N ASN A 91 -11.55 -0.85 -3.41
CA ASN A 91 -10.65 -0.02 -2.60
C ASN A 91 -9.21 -0.57 -2.56
N LEU A 92 -9.03 -1.90 -2.62
CA LEU A 92 -7.72 -2.54 -2.64
C LEU A 92 -7.10 -2.61 -4.04
N PHE A 93 -7.83 -3.13 -5.01
CA PHE A 93 -7.31 -3.52 -6.32
C PHE A 93 -7.79 -2.61 -7.46
N GLY A 94 -9.01 -2.07 -7.37
CA GLY A 94 -9.62 -1.18 -8.37
C GLY A 94 -9.21 0.29 -8.24
N ARG A 95 -7.95 0.58 -7.87
CA ARG A 95 -7.53 1.92 -7.44
C ARG A 95 -7.27 2.86 -8.61
N LYS A 96 -8.32 3.50 -9.14
CA LYS A 96 -8.21 4.61 -10.10
C LYS A 96 -8.58 5.94 -9.45
N TYR A 97 -7.62 6.86 -9.34
CA TYR A 97 -7.86 8.16 -8.73
C TYR A 97 -8.44 9.16 -9.70
N LEU A 98 -9.44 9.91 -9.23
CA LEU A 98 -10.00 11.04 -9.94
C LEU A 98 -9.30 12.33 -9.50
N PRO A 99 -9.18 13.34 -10.39
CA PRO A 99 -8.66 14.64 -10.02
C PRO A 99 -9.47 15.25 -8.87
N ALA A 100 -8.85 15.95 -7.92
CA ALA A 100 -9.58 16.52 -6.76
C ALA A 100 -10.69 17.52 -7.14
N CYS A 101 -10.60 18.14 -8.32
CA CYS A 101 -11.66 19.02 -8.84
C CYS A 101 -12.96 18.28 -9.21
N SER A 102 -12.91 16.96 -9.42
CA SER A 102 -14.05 16.12 -9.77
C SER A 102 -15.20 16.24 -8.78
N VAL A 103 -14.90 16.38 -7.49
CA VAL A 103 -15.89 16.48 -6.41
C VAL A 103 -16.85 17.65 -6.62
N LYS A 104 -16.43 18.71 -7.32
CA LYS A 104 -17.29 19.86 -7.65
C LYS A 104 -18.43 19.50 -8.61
N TYR A 105 -18.27 18.43 -9.39
CA TYR A 105 -19.23 17.95 -10.38
C TYR A 105 -20.14 16.83 -9.83
N LYS A 106 -20.14 16.60 -8.51
CA LYS A 106 -20.93 15.54 -7.86
C LYS A 106 -22.44 15.65 -8.08
N HIS A 107 -22.96 16.84 -8.42
CA HIS A 107 -24.39 17.09 -8.61
C HIS A 107 -24.94 16.72 -10.00
N THR A 108 -24.10 16.36 -10.98
CA THR A 108 -24.54 16.10 -12.36
C THR A 108 -24.79 14.63 -12.71
N PHE A 109 -24.64 13.70 -11.76
CA PHE A 109 -24.76 12.26 -12.05
C PHE A 109 -26.18 11.75 -11.77
N CYS A 110 -26.81 11.16 -12.78
CA CYS A 110 -28.22 10.77 -12.70
C CYS A 110 -28.45 9.42 -12.00
N GLN A 111 -27.49 8.48 -12.07
CA GLN A 111 -27.65 7.12 -11.52
C GLN A 111 -26.34 6.47 -11.03
N SER A 112 -25.20 6.80 -11.63
CA SER A 112 -23.92 6.11 -11.38
C SER A 112 -23.25 6.53 -10.07
N LYS A 113 -22.68 5.56 -9.34
CA LYS A 113 -21.80 5.82 -8.19
C LYS A 113 -20.39 6.10 -8.69
N VAL A 114 -20.10 7.33 -9.10
CA VAL A 114 -18.79 7.70 -9.66
C VAL A 114 -17.67 7.70 -8.61
N PHE A 115 -17.99 8.11 -7.39
CA PHE A 115 -17.02 8.17 -6.29
C PHE A 115 -17.14 6.94 -5.42
N LEU A 116 -16.03 6.23 -5.26
CA LEU A 116 -15.97 5.06 -4.38
C LEU A 116 -16.10 5.49 -2.93
N GLU A 117 -16.93 4.76 -2.19
CA GLU A 117 -17.10 4.97 -0.75
C GLU A 117 -15.89 4.45 0.01
N ASP A 118 -15.68 5.01 1.21
CA ASP A 118 -14.56 4.65 2.07
C ASP A 118 -14.70 3.20 2.57
N LEU A 119 -13.57 2.57 2.87
CA LEU A 119 -13.57 1.23 3.46
C LEU A 119 -14.39 1.20 4.77
N PRO A 120 -15.11 0.10 5.05
CA PRO A 120 -15.77 -0.06 6.34
C PRO A 120 -14.76 0.07 7.49
N ALA A 121 -15.19 0.60 8.63
CA ALA A 121 -14.31 0.96 9.75
C ALA A 121 -13.36 -0.18 10.18
N ASP A 122 -13.89 -1.40 10.33
CA ASP A 122 -13.11 -2.59 10.71
C ASP A 122 -11.99 -2.91 9.71
N PHE A 123 -12.26 -2.70 8.41
CA PHE A 123 -11.27 -2.92 7.35
C PHE A 123 -10.24 -1.79 7.32
N ALA A 124 -10.68 -0.54 7.47
CA ALA A 124 -9.78 0.61 7.55
C ALA A 124 -8.83 0.51 8.75
N GLU A 125 -9.32 0.06 9.91
CA GLU A 125 -8.50 -0.21 11.09
C GLU A 125 -7.46 -1.30 10.82
N ALA A 126 -7.84 -2.38 10.12
CA ALA A 126 -6.90 -3.42 9.73
C ALA A 126 -5.81 -2.93 8.76
N VAL A 127 -6.15 -2.03 7.83
CA VAL A 127 -5.14 -1.38 6.96
C VAL A 127 -4.17 -0.53 7.79
N ASN A 128 -4.68 0.26 8.74
CA ASN A 128 -3.84 1.10 9.57
C ASN A 128 -2.90 0.25 10.44
N GLU A 129 -3.39 -0.83 11.05
CA GLU A 129 -2.54 -1.74 11.82
C GLU A 129 -1.45 -2.39 10.95
N TYR A 130 -1.78 -2.82 9.73
CA TYR A 130 -0.79 -3.33 8.77
C TYR A 130 0.26 -2.27 8.44
N ASN A 131 -0.16 -1.04 8.11
CA ASN A 131 0.74 0.06 7.77
C ASN A 131 1.68 0.38 8.95
N THR A 132 1.17 0.46 10.18
CA THR A 132 2.02 0.70 11.36
C THR A 132 3.10 -0.37 11.54
N LYS A 133 2.75 -1.66 11.38
CA LYS A 133 3.74 -2.75 11.43
C LYS A 133 4.78 -2.64 10.31
N ALA A 134 4.36 -2.31 9.10
CA ALA A 134 5.25 -2.12 7.97
C ALA A 134 6.19 -0.92 8.16
N GLU A 135 5.67 0.21 8.66
CA GLU A 135 6.44 1.41 8.99
C GLU A 135 7.48 1.14 10.08
N GLU A 136 7.10 0.47 11.18
CA GLU A 136 8.02 0.09 12.26
C GLU A 136 9.17 -0.79 11.73
N ASN A 137 8.83 -1.83 10.96
CA ASN A 137 9.82 -2.72 10.36
C ASN A 137 10.78 -1.96 9.43
N PHE A 138 10.25 -1.03 8.64
CA PHE A 138 11.03 -0.23 7.71
C PHE A 138 11.89 0.83 8.42
N ALA A 139 11.40 1.45 9.50
CA ALA A 139 12.17 2.37 10.32
C ALA A 139 13.38 1.67 10.95
N HIS A 140 13.20 0.46 11.49
CA HIS A 140 14.32 -0.34 12.00
C HIS A 140 15.33 -0.72 10.92
N PHE A 141 14.85 -1.00 9.70
CA PHE A 141 15.73 -1.21 8.55
C PHE A 141 16.56 0.04 8.24
N LEU A 142 15.92 1.21 8.15
CA LEU A 142 16.61 2.48 7.89
C LEU A 142 17.69 2.74 8.93
N LEU A 143 17.37 2.59 10.23
CA LEU A 143 18.32 2.73 11.34
C LEU A 143 19.52 1.79 11.20
N THR A 144 19.32 0.57 10.72
CA THR A 144 20.40 -0.39 10.50
C THR A 144 21.26 -0.02 9.29
N THR A 145 20.65 0.50 8.24
CA THR A 145 21.35 0.88 6.99
C THR A 145 22.24 2.10 7.12
N THR A 146 22.04 2.93 8.15
CA THR A 146 22.81 4.16 8.41
C THR A 146 24.32 3.94 8.40
N LYS A 147 24.77 2.76 8.85
CA LYS A 147 26.19 2.38 8.85
C LYS A 147 26.82 2.35 7.46
N LEU A 148 26.01 2.24 6.40
CA LEU A 148 26.47 2.28 5.01
C LEU A 148 26.29 3.67 4.36
N ALA A 149 25.76 4.65 5.09
CA ALA A 149 25.64 5.99 4.58
C ALA A 149 27.00 6.64 4.42
N ASP A 150 27.11 7.50 3.40
CA ASP A 150 28.32 8.26 3.13
C ASP A 150 28.18 9.61 3.83
N MET A 151 28.62 9.66 5.08
CA MET A 151 28.46 10.83 5.93
C MET A 151 29.21 12.05 5.37
N GLU A 152 30.32 11.86 4.66
CA GLU A 152 31.03 12.99 4.01
C GLU A 152 30.14 13.67 2.96
N GLN A 153 29.37 12.89 2.21
CA GLN A 153 28.41 13.42 1.25
C GLN A 153 27.21 14.09 1.96
N GLU A 154 26.79 13.56 3.11
CA GLU A 154 25.62 14.08 3.84
C GLU A 154 25.87 15.44 4.49
N TYR A 155 27.08 15.70 4.97
CA TYR A 155 27.45 17.00 5.52
C TYR A 155 27.70 18.08 4.45
N ARG A 156 27.73 17.70 3.17
CA ARG A 156 27.96 18.64 2.07
C ARG A 156 26.65 19.03 1.39
N LEU A 157 26.52 20.32 1.07
CA LEU A 157 25.40 20.79 0.25
C LEU A 157 25.51 20.27 -1.19
N PRO A 158 24.43 19.76 -1.80
CA PRO A 158 24.49 19.09 -3.11
C PRO A 158 25.00 19.98 -4.25
N LEU A 159 24.63 21.27 -4.24
CA LEU A 159 24.95 22.21 -5.32
C LEU A 159 26.23 23.02 -5.03
N SER A 160 26.29 23.69 -3.88
CA SER A 160 27.42 24.56 -3.53
C SER A 160 28.65 23.78 -3.04
N LYS A 161 28.48 22.51 -2.65
CA LYS A 161 29.52 21.65 -2.03
C LYS A 161 30.11 22.23 -0.74
N THR A 162 29.43 23.19 -0.13
CA THR A 162 29.81 23.74 1.18
C THR A 162 29.75 22.63 2.22
N ASP A 163 30.82 22.52 3.00
CA ASP A 163 31.03 21.45 3.98
C ASP A 163 30.61 21.90 5.39
N PHE A 164 29.69 21.14 6.00
CA PHE A 164 29.19 21.34 7.35
C PHE A 164 29.60 20.19 8.28
N THR A 165 30.72 19.54 8.00
CA THR A 165 31.30 18.53 8.89
C THR A 165 31.46 19.11 10.30
N PRO A 166 30.97 18.39 11.33
CA PRO A 166 31.01 18.88 12.70
C PRO A 166 32.47 19.05 13.13
N LYS A 167 32.77 20.22 13.71
CA LYS A 167 34.07 20.54 14.29
C LYS A 167 33.91 20.67 15.78
N ASN A 168 34.73 19.95 16.54
CA ASN A 168 34.75 20.08 17.99
C ASN A 168 35.18 21.51 18.35
N TRP A 169 34.30 22.26 19.00
CA TRP A 169 34.51 23.65 19.37
C TRP A 169 34.45 23.78 20.89
N HIS A 170 35.61 23.92 21.51
CA HIS A 170 35.75 24.08 22.95
C HIS A 170 36.00 25.55 23.35
N GLY A 171 35.61 26.50 22.51
CA GLY A 171 35.87 27.93 22.76
C GLY A 171 35.00 28.56 23.86
N SER A 172 33.96 27.87 24.33
CA SER A 172 33.13 28.33 25.46
C SER A 172 32.48 27.16 26.20
N GLU A 173 32.14 27.39 27.47
CA GLU A 173 31.42 26.44 28.33
C GLU A 173 30.02 26.13 27.77
N LEU A 174 29.33 27.16 27.26
CA LEU A 174 28.03 26.99 26.60
C LEU A 174 28.13 26.10 25.35
N ALA A 175 29.14 26.29 24.51
CA ALA A 175 29.30 25.46 23.31
C ALA A 175 29.59 24.00 23.66
N SER A 176 30.40 23.76 24.70
CA SER A 176 30.69 22.41 25.19
C SER A 176 29.42 21.76 25.75
N TYR A 177 28.66 22.48 26.59
CA TYR A 177 27.36 22.01 27.10
C TYR A 177 26.37 21.67 25.98
N LEU A 178 26.29 22.50 24.93
CA LEU A 178 25.42 22.23 23.78
C LEU A 178 25.87 21.00 22.99
N MET A 179 27.17 20.81 22.79
CA MET A 179 27.71 19.61 22.13
C MET A 179 27.41 18.35 22.94
N ASP A 180 27.56 18.39 24.25
CA ASP A 180 27.30 17.26 25.16
C ASP A 180 25.80 16.93 25.28
N THR A 181 24.93 17.94 25.15
CA THR A 181 23.46 17.77 25.19
C THR A 181 22.83 17.50 23.82
N THR A 182 23.63 17.44 22.75
CA THR A 182 23.13 17.19 21.39
C THR A 182 22.63 15.75 21.29
N LYS A 183 21.37 15.58 20.89
CA LYS A 183 20.80 14.25 20.62
C LYS A 183 21.55 13.61 19.45
N SER A 184 21.99 12.37 19.62
CA SER A 184 22.55 11.59 18.52
C SER A 184 21.43 11.21 17.55
N VAL A 185 21.53 11.68 16.32
CA VAL A 185 20.62 11.32 15.23
C VAL A 185 21.43 10.57 14.19
N PHE A 186 20.98 9.37 13.82
CA PHE A 186 21.77 8.44 13.02
C PHE A 186 21.25 8.28 11.60
N ALA A 187 19.92 8.29 11.40
CA ALA A 187 19.29 7.98 10.12
C ALA A 187 18.76 9.19 9.37
N ILE A 188 18.81 10.36 10.00
CA ILE A 188 18.31 11.61 9.44
C ILE A 188 19.45 12.48 8.94
N SER A 189 19.19 13.16 7.83
CA SER A 189 20.08 14.15 7.25
C SER A 189 20.39 15.25 8.27
N PRO A 190 21.65 15.64 8.44
CA PRO A 190 22.04 16.75 9.33
C PRO A 190 21.26 18.04 9.09
N PHE A 191 20.84 18.30 7.84
CA PHE A 191 20.04 19.46 7.48
C PHE A 191 18.58 19.36 7.92
N ALA A 192 17.99 18.15 7.89
CA ALA A 192 16.64 17.91 8.40
C ALA A 192 16.61 17.92 9.94
N CYS A 193 17.70 17.53 10.60
CA CYS A 193 17.81 17.65 12.06
C CYS A 193 17.66 19.11 12.54
N VAL A 194 18.08 20.10 11.74
CA VAL A 194 17.93 21.54 12.08
C VAL A 194 16.46 21.95 12.17
N SER A 195 15.54 21.27 11.49
CA SER A 195 14.11 21.52 11.63
C SER A 195 13.47 20.80 12.82
N GLY A 196 14.27 20.17 13.69
CA GLY A 196 13.80 19.46 14.88
C GLY A 196 13.48 17.98 14.66
N MET A 197 13.75 17.43 13.46
CA MET A 197 13.50 16.02 13.16
C MET A 197 14.49 15.11 13.90
N VAL A 198 13.99 14.02 14.47
CA VAL A 198 14.76 12.99 15.20
C VAL A 198 14.44 11.60 14.67
N ASP A 199 15.31 10.61 14.93
CA ASP A 199 15.17 9.25 14.37
C ASP A 199 13.79 8.61 14.61
N ASN A 200 13.11 8.95 15.71
CA ASN A 200 11.75 8.49 16.00
C ASN A 200 10.70 9.01 15.00
N ASP A 201 10.95 10.12 14.31
CA ASP A 201 10.05 10.65 13.30
C ASP A 201 10.07 9.81 12.00
N LEU A 202 11.04 8.90 11.85
CA LEU A 202 11.11 7.97 10.72
C LEU A 202 10.08 6.86 10.78
N PHE A 203 9.43 6.66 11.95
CA PHE A 203 8.32 5.73 12.11
C PHE A 203 7.04 6.25 11.45
N LEU A 204 7.03 7.50 10.97
CA LEU A 204 5.96 8.06 10.15
C LEU A 204 6.42 8.09 8.68
N GLY A 205 5.77 7.30 7.82
CA GLY A 205 6.17 7.14 6.42
C GLY A 205 6.28 8.46 5.65
N GLU A 206 5.44 9.45 5.97
CA GLU A 206 5.44 10.77 5.33
C GLU A 206 6.73 11.58 5.54
N SER A 207 7.44 11.31 6.64
CA SER A 207 8.68 12.00 7.01
C SER A 207 9.91 11.41 6.34
N ILE A 208 9.85 10.13 5.95
CA ILE A 208 11.00 9.36 5.45
C ILE A 208 11.68 10.06 4.27
N ASN A 209 10.92 10.42 3.23
CA ASN A 209 11.48 11.06 2.03
C ASN A 209 12.11 12.43 2.30
N LYS A 210 11.71 13.11 3.38
CA LYS A 210 12.19 14.45 3.73
C LYS A 210 13.40 14.39 4.64
N ALA A 211 13.47 13.37 5.49
CA ALA A 211 14.39 13.30 6.61
C ALA A 211 15.55 12.33 6.39
N VAL A 212 15.35 11.20 5.72
CA VAL A 212 16.38 10.14 5.62
C VAL A 212 17.66 10.61 4.91
N LEU A 213 18.79 10.06 5.32
CA LEU A 213 20.10 10.24 4.66
C LEU A 213 19.99 9.95 3.15
N ARG A 214 20.24 10.98 2.33
CA ARG A 214 20.06 10.97 0.86
C ARG A 214 20.90 9.90 0.17
N SER A 215 22.05 9.62 0.74
CA SER A 215 23.09 8.77 0.20
C SER A 215 22.75 7.27 0.37
N LEU A 216 21.76 6.93 1.19
CA LEU A 216 21.18 5.59 1.24
C LEU A 216 20.35 5.27 -0.01
N GLY A 217 19.78 6.29 -0.67
CA GLY A 217 18.96 6.12 -1.88
C GLY A 217 17.68 5.31 -1.64
N VAL A 218 17.20 5.26 -0.38
CA VAL A 218 15.97 4.58 0.02
C VAL A 218 14.87 5.63 0.19
N ASN A 219 13.67 5.32 -0.33
CA ASN A 219 12.48 6.17 -0.24
C ASN A 219 11.34 5.43 0.46
N VAL A 220 10.30 6.15 0.87
CA VAL A 220 9.05 5.59 1.41
C VAL A 220 8.39 4.59 0.45
N THR A 221 8.61 4.77 -0.87
CA THR A 221 8.08 3.87 -1.91
C THR A 221 8.67 2.46 -1.85
N ASN A 222 9.77 2.27 -1.12
CA ASN A 222 10.37 0.97 -0.84
C ASN A 222 9.68 0.24 0.33
N CYS A 223 8.81 0.92 1.08
CA CYS A 223 7.99 0.32 2.12
C CYS A 223 6.62 -0.06 1.53
N PRO A 224 6.12 -1.28 1.76
CA PRO A 224 4.85 -1.75 1.19
C PRO A 224 3.63 -1.16 1.94
N LEU A 225 3.41 0.15 1.84
CA LEU A 225 2.34 0.89 2.54
C LEU A 225 1.11 1.10 1.66
N LEU A 226 -0.07 0.84 2.22
CA LEU A 226 -1.35 1.08 1.56
C LEU A 226 -2.02 2.33 2.16
N TYR A 227 -1.76 3.50 1.58
CA TYR A 227 -2.44 4.73 2.00
C TYR A 227 -3.91 4.69 1.64
N LEU A 228 -4.83 4.85 2.59
CA LEU A 228 -6.27 4.88 2.34
C LEU A 228 -6.68 6.12 1.51
N ASN A 229 -6.01 7.24 1.75
CA ASN A 229 -6.28 8.52 1.12
C ASN A 229 -5.10 8.97 0.27
N LYS A 230 -5.39 9.63 -0.84
CA LYS A 230 -4.40 10.31 -1.66
C LYS A 230 -4.74 11.80 -1.73
N TYR A 231 -3.70 12.62 -1.68
CA TYR A 231 -3.82 14.07 -1.76
C TYR A 231 -3.02 14.58 -2.95
N ASP A 232 -3.50 15.66 -3.56
CA ASP A 232 -2.72 16.39 -4.56
C ASP A 232 -1.68 17.32 -3.91
N ASN A 233 -0.87 17.99 -4.73
CA ASN A 233 0.16 18.93 -4.27
C ASN A 233 -0.41 20.15 -3.50
N GLN A 234 -1.73 20.36 -3.52
CA GLN A 234 -2.42 21.42 -2.78
C GLN A 234 -3.09 20.89 -1.49
N GLY A 235 -2.87 19.62 -1.14
CA GLY A 235 -3.47 18.99 0.04
C GLY A 235 -4.95 18.64 -0.12
N ARG A 236 -5.49 18.61 -1.35
CA ARG A 236 -6.89 18.25 -1.60
C ARG A 236 -7.01 16.74 -1.84
N ARG A 237 -8.00 16.12 -1.21
CA ARG A 237 -8.27 14.68 -1.33
C ARG A 237 -8.63 14.33 -2.77
N GLN A 238 -7.96 13.33 -3.34
CA GLN A 238 -8.27 12.73 -4.62
C GLN A 238 -9.17 11.51 -4.37
N PRO A 239 -10.46 11.53 -4.74
CA PRO A 239 -11.33 10.39 -4.53
C PRO A 239 -11.01 9.26 -5.50
N LEU A 240 -11.36 8.03 -5.11
CA LEU A 240 -11.29 6.87 -5.98
C LEU A 240 -12.53 6.80 -6.88
N ASN A 241 -12.32 6.32 -8.10
CA ASN A 241 -13.36 6.02 -9.07
C ASN A 241 -14.04 4.69 -8.71
N ALA A 242 -15.36 4.67 -8.63
CA ALA A 242 -16.12 3.46 -8.28
C ALA A 242 -16.47 2.56 -9.48
N TYR A 243 -15.80 2.72 -10.63
CA TYR A 243 -16.10 1.98 -11.86
C TYR A 243 -16.39 0.48 -11.67
N ALA A 244 -15.63 -0.23 -10.82
CA ALA A 244 -15.84 -1.66 -10.59
C ALA A 244 -17.14 -1.96 -9.82
N LEU A 245 -17.46 -1.12 -8.83
CA LEU A 245 -18.70 -1.20 -8.06
C LEU A 245 -19.91 -0.76 -8.87
N ASP A 246 -19.76 0.32 -9.62
CA ASP A 246 -20.79 0.88 -10.49
C ASP A 246 -21.16 -0.10 -11.60
N PHE A 247 -20.14 -0.72 -12.21
CA PHE A 247 -20.32 -1.83 -13.15
C PHE A 247 -21.00 -3.03 -12.49
N TYR A 248 -20.58 -3.41 -11.29
CA TYR A 248 -21.21 -4.52 -10.58
C TYR A 248 -22.70 -4.28 -10.34
N LYS A 249 -23.13 -3.05 -10.06
CA LYS A 249 -24.56 -2.71 -9.90
C LYS A 249 -25.31 -2.72 -11.23
N HIS A 250 -24.81 -1.99 -12.22
CA HIS A 250 -25.60 -1.65 -13.42
C HIS A 250 -25.29 -2.52 -14.64
N GLY A 251 -24.13 -3.17 -14.70
CA GLY A 251 -23.71 -3.98 -15.84
C GLY A 251 -23.50 -3.19 -17.15
N SER A 252 -23.34 -1.86 -17.08
CA SER A 252 -23.30 -0.99 -18.26
C SER A 252 -21.93 -0.37 -18.46
N LEU A 253 -21.30 -0.67 -19.60
CA LEU A 253 -20.04 -0.02 -20.02
C LEU A 253 -20.28 1.45 -20.40
N ILE A 254 -21.45 1.76 -20.95
CA ILE A 254 -21.82 3.13 -21.35
C ILE A 254 -21.88 4.05 -20.12
N ALA A 255 -22.40 3.56 -18.99
CA ALA A 255 -22.42 4.33 -17.75
C ALA A 255 -21.00 4.67 -17.25
N LEU A 256 -20.02 3.80 -17.49
CA LEU A 256 -18.62 4.06 -17.14
C LEU A 256 -18.00 5.13 -18.04
N THR A 257 -18.37 5.18 -19.31
CA THR A 257 -17.83 6.18 -20.23
C THR A 257 -18.46 7.56 -20.05
N THR A 258 -19.75 7.62 -19.71
CA THR A 258 -20.45 8.89 -19.49
C THR A 258 -20.13 9.50 -18.12
N ASP A 259 -20.17 8.70 -17.06
CA ASP A 259 -20.22 9.23 -15.69
C ASP A 259 -18.88 9.02 -14.96
N ASN A 260 -18.20 7.90 -15.20
CA ASN A 260 -16.94 7.57 -14.51
C ASN A 260 -15.69 8.13 -15.21
N TRP A 261 -15.84 8.93 -16.27
CA TRP A 261 -14.75 9.57 -17.03
C TRP A 261 -13.65 8.60 -17.48
N LEU A 262 -14.05 7.40 -17.89
CA LEU A 262 -13.15 6.41 -18.49
C LEU A 262 -13.40 6.35 -19.99
N ASN A 263 -12.33 6.25 -20.78
CA ASN A 263 -12.49 5.89 -22.18
C ASN A 263 -13.01 4.45 -22.27
N GLU A 264 -13.78 4.13 -23.31
CA GLU A 264 -14.42 2.81 -23.46
C GLU A 264 -13.43 1.65 -23.38
N GLY A 265 -12.30 1.75 -24.09
CA GLY A 265 -11.23 0.76 -24.02
C GLY A 265 -10.64 0.64 -22.61
N ASP A 266 -10.31 1.77 -21.97
CA ASP A 266 -9.73 1.80 -20.62
C ASP A 266 -10.70 1.25 -19.55
N ALA A 267 -12.00 1.47 -19.75
CA ALA A 267 -13.06 0.92 -18.91
C ALA A 267 -13.12 -0.60 -19.07
N TYR A 268 -13.22 -1.10 -20.31
CA TYR A 268 -13.26 -2.53 -20.59
C TYR A 268 -12.03 -3.27 -20.06
N TYR A 269 -10.82 -2.75 -20.30
CA TYR A 269 -9.59 -3.35 -19.78
C TYR A 269 -9.56 -3.36 -18.24
N ALA A 270 -9.99 -2.29 -17.59
CA ALA A 270 -10.03 -2.24 -16.13
C ALA A 270 -11.06 -3.20 -15.52
N LEU A 271 -12.21 -3.39 -16.18
CA LEU A 271 -13.20 -4.39 -15.74
C LEU A 271 -12.69 -5.81 -15.95
N LYS A 272 -12.03 -6.07 -17.09
CA LYS A 272 -11.43 -7.38 -17.37
C LYS A 272 -10.32 -7.72 -16.39
N GLU A 273 -9.45 -6.76 -16.08
CA GLU A 273 -8.40 -6.90 -15.06
C GLU A 273 -9.03 -7.19 -13.69
N PHE A 274 -10.04 -6.43 -13.28
CA PHE A 274 -10.73 -6.66 -12.00
C PHE A 274 -11.41 -8.04 -11.93
N SER A 275 -12.01 -8.50 -13.03
CA SER A 275 -12.58 -9.85 -13.13
C SER A 275 -11.51 -10.94 -12.96
N LEU A 276 -10.34 -10.78 -13.59
CA LEU A 276 -9.21 -11.70 -13.43
C LEU A 276 -8.68 -11.73 -11.99
N ILE A 277 -8.67 -10.58 -11.30
CA ILE A 277 -8.28 -10.51 -9.89
C ILE A 277 -9.26 -11.30 -9.02
N ILE A 278 -10.58 -11.10 -9.18
CA ILE A 278 -11.62 -11.87 -8.45
C ILE A 278 -11.44 -13.38 -8.70
N LYS A 279 -11.23 -13.77 -9.96
CA LYS A 279 -11.01 -15.17 -10.35
C LYS A 279 -9.74 -15.75 -9.72
N SER A 280 -8.64 -15.01 -9.76
CA SER A 280 -7.36 -15.38 -9.15
C SER A 280 -7.50 -15.58 -7.63
N MET A 281 -8.21 -14.68 -6.95
CA MET A 281 -8.53 -14.82 -5.52
C MET A 281 -9.39 -16.05 -5.26
N GLY A 282 -10.44 -16.28 -6.06
CA GLY A 282 -11.31 -17.44 -5.91
C GLY A 282 -10.56 -18.78 -6.08
N THR A 283 -9.71 -18.88 -7.10
CA THR A 283 -8.86 -20.06 -7.32
C THR A 283 -7.86 -20.25 -6.19
N SER A 284 -7.15 -19.19 -5.79
CA SER A 284 -6.15 -19.27 -4.71
C SER A 284 -6.79 -19.64 -3.37
N LEU A 285 -7.98 -19.10 -3.06
CA LEU A 285 -8.73 -19.47 -1.86
C LEU A 285 -9.21 -20.92 -1.93
N SER A 286 -9.59 -21.42 -3.11
CA SER A 286 -9.99 -22.83 -3.28
C SER A 286 -8.84 -23.82 -3.06
N GLU A 287 -7.60 -23.41 -3.36
CA GLU A 287 -6.41 -24.22 -3.13
C GLU A 287 -5.97 -24.19 -1.65
N LEU A 288 -6.27 -23.09 -0.95
CA LEU A 288 -5.89 -22.90 0.46
C LEU A 288 -6.94 -23.43 1.45
N CYS A 289 -8.20 -23.52 1.03
CA CYS A 289 -9.30 -23.90 1.91
C CYS A 289 -9.64 -25.39 1.75
N ASP A 290 -9.46 -26.16 2.82
CA ASP A 290 -9.81 -27.58 2.85
C ASP A 290 -11.34 -27.80 2.92
N ASP A 291 -12.10 -26.81 3.41
CA ASP A 291 -13.56 -26.88 3.50
C ASP A 291 -14.23 -26.30 2.24
N PRO A 292 -14.84 -27.14 1.38
CA PRO A 292 -15.53 -26.67 0.18
C PRO A 292 -16.78 -25.83 0.50
N ASN A 293 -17.27 -25.85 1.74
CA ASN A 293 -18.44 -25.08 2.19
C ASN A 293 -18.05 -23.80 2.96
N ASP A 294 -16.79 -23.39 2.96
CA ASP A 294 -16.39 -22.14 3.59
C ASP A 294 -17.14 -20.94 2.96
N ASN A 295 -17.72 -20.11 3.82
CA ASN A 295 -18.57 -19.00 3.38
C ASN A 295 -17.80 -17.97 2.54
N VAL A 296 -16.52 -17.73 2.83
CA VAL A 296 -15.71 -16.78 2.08
C VAL A 296 -15.42 -17.35 0.70
N LEU A 297 -15.03 -18.62 0.61
CA LEU A 297 -14.80 -19.28 -0.68
C LEU A 297 -16.05 -19.21 -1.57
N LEU A 298 -17.21 -19.58 -1.05
CA LEU A 298 -18.47 -19.55 -1.78
C LEU A 298 -18.87 -18.12 -2.20
N ALA A 299 -18.65 -17.12 -1.35
CA ALA A 299 -18.94 -15.73 -1.68
C ALA A 299 -18.06 -15.21 -2.84
N PHE A 300 -16.76 -15.51 -2.83
CA PHE A 300 -15.85 -15.12 -3.91
C PHE A 300 -16.17 -15.85 -5.22
N GLN A 301 -16.56 -17.13 -5.16
CA GLN A 301 -17.01 -17.88 -6.34
C GLN A 301 -18.32 -17.33 -6.92
N GLN A 302 -19.30 -17.03 -6.06
CA GLN A 302 -20.57 -16.42 -6.48
C GLN A 302 -20.31 -15.04 -7.11
N LEU A 303 -19.48 -14.21 -6.47
CA LEU A 303 -19.11 -12.90 -6.99
C LEU A 303 -18.43 -13.01 -8.36
N GLY A 304 -17.45 -13.91 -8.50
CA GLY A 304 -16.72 -14.12 -9.75
C GLY A 304 -17.64 -14.51 -10.90
N LYS A 305 -18.59 -15.43 -10.65
CA LYS A 305 -19.59 -15.83 -11.66
C LYS A 305 -20.46 -14.66 -12.10
N ILE A 306 -21.06 -13.94 -11.16
CA ILE A 306 -21.94 -12.81 -11.46
C ILE A 306 -21.18 -11.72 -12.25
N TYR A 307 -19.95 -11.42 -11.84
CA TYR A 307 -19.15 -10.40 -12.50
C TYR A 307 -18.72 -10.82 -13.92
N GLU A 308 -18.33 -12.08 -14.11
CA GLU A 308 -17.96 -12.64 -15.41
C GLU A 308 -19.17 -12.71 -16.37
N GLU A 309 -20.35 -13.10 -15.88
CA GLU A 309 -21.61 -13.07 -16.65
C GLU A 309 -21.96 -11.65 -17.13
N LYS A 310 -21.90 -10.66 -16.24
CA LYS A 310 -22.14 -9.25 -16.61
C LYS A 310 -21.15 -8.75 -17.65
N LEU A 311 -19.88 -9.15 -17.55
CA LEU A 311 -18.84 -8.76 -18.50
C LEU A 311 -19.07 -9.40 -19.88
N GLN A 312 -19.49 -10.66 -19.92
CA GLN A 312 -19.83 -11.36 -21.17
C GLN A 312 -21.05 -10.76 -21.87
N CYS A 313 -22.00 -10.18 -21.15
CA CYS A 313 -23.16 -9.51 -21.76
C CYS A 313 -22.82 -8.21 -22.51
N ILE A 314 -21.62 -7.65 -22.32
CA ILE A 314 -21.18 -6.43 -23.00
C ILE A 314 -20.38 -6.73 -24.27
N THR A 315 -19.64 -7.85 -24.30
CA THR A 315 -18.87 -8.32 -25.45
C THR A 315 -19.73 -8.99 -26.50
#